data_AF-A0A2M7JEL0-F1
#
_entry.id   AF-A0A2M7JEL0-F1
#
_cell.length_a   1.000
_cell.length_b   1.000
_cell.length_c   1.000
_cell.angle_alpha   90.00
_cell.angle_beta   90.00
_cell.angle_gamma   90.00
#
_symmetry.space_group_name_H-M   'P 1'
#
loop_
_entity.id
_entity.type
_entity.pdbx_description
1 polymer ?
#
loop_
_entity_poly.entity_id
_entity_poly.type
_entity_poly.pdbx_seq_one_letter_code
_entity_poly.pdbx_strand_id
1 'polypeptide(L)'
;MARDGVNAEIVPFLYAHPNDHMLVVHQRVGHPIMGQMVRYAKVIRLNKKMREMLNHKTLADIISGIGNPLFGLIGKEQWYRKGYDIDFGINIEYTKEFDALFDQVSQRYAACVVRNAPYLNWRYSASPLYKVTTLMLRRNKNLCGYLIYYYEESDVVQIKDVFYENDDVARHLMGALITKMRTQRVCTISVGLLNSNPFIEILRFFGFSQRAETSSVIVYPNPSFEYAKIIKDAKNWFMMVGDRDV
;
A
#
# COMPACT_ATOMS: atom_id res chain seq x y z
N MET A 1 9.10 18.69 -23.06
CA MET A 1 9.33 17.62 -22.04
C MET A 1 8.16 17.60 -21.06
N ALA A 2 7.30 16.57 -21.08
CA ALA A 2 6.12 16.30 -20.23
C ALA A 2 5.14 17.47 -19.96
N ARG A 3 5.58 18.55 -19.30
CA ARG A 3 4.84 19.80 -19.09
C ARG A 3 4.30 20.39 -20.39
N ASP A 4 5.11 20.40 -21.45
CA ASP A 4 4.67 20.92 -22.75
C ASP A 4 3.52 20.10 -23.32
N GLY A 5 3.47 18.78 -23.07
CA GLY A 5 2.36 17.93 -23.48
C GLY A 5 1.07 18.22 -22.71
N VAL A 6 1.18 18.55 -21.42
CA VAL A 6 0.04 19.02 -20.62
C VAL A 6 -0.45 20.39 -21.10
N ASN A 7 0.48 21.33 -21.34
CA ASN A 7 0.15 22.68 -21.80
C ASN A 7 -0.42 22.72 -23.22
N ALA A 8 0.03 21.80 -24.09
CA ALA A 8 -0.49 21.62 -25.45
C ALA A 8 -1.73 20.71 -25.49
N GLU A 9 -2.29 20.35 -24.33
CA GLU A 9 -3.51 19.54 -24.18
C GLU A 9 -3.43 18.13 -24.80
N ILE A 10 -2.22 17.61 -25.02
CA ILE A 10 -1.98 16.23 -25.51
C ILE A 10 -2.36 15.22 -24.42
N VAL A 11 -2.10 15.57 -23.16
CA VAL A 11 -2.51 14.80 -21.98
C VAL A 11 -3.17 15.73 -20.96
N PRO A 12 -4.18 15.27 -20.20
CA PRO A 12 -4.94 16.14 -19.30
C PRO A 12 -4.13 16.57 -18.08
N PHE A 13 -3.21 15.73 -17.61
CA PHE A 13 -2.33 16.01 -16.48
C PHE A 13 -1.13 15.05 -16.46
N LEU A 14 -0.14 15.38 -15.64
CA LEU A 14 0.93 14.47 -15.23
C LEU A 14 0.96 14.34 -13.70
N TYR A 15 1.43 13.21 -13.20
CA TYR A 15 1.80 13.04 -11.80
C TYR A 15 3.15 12.34 -11.71
N ALA A 16 3.87 12.54 -10.61
CA ALA A 16 5.17 11.90 -10.40
C ALA A 16 5.52 11.73 -8.92
N HIS A 17 6.48 10.85 -8.67
CA HIS A 17 7.05 10.56 -7.36
C HIS A 17 8.55 10.91 -7.34
N PRO A 18 8.91 12.20 -7.37
CA PRO A 18 10.30 12.59 -7.42
C PRO A 18 11.06 12.17 -6.15
N ASN A 19 12.32 11.77 -6.32
CA ASN A 19 13.28 11.78 -5.22
C ASN A 19 13.62 13.24 -4.83
N ASP A 20 14.32 13.44 -3.72
CA ASP A 20 14.59 14.78 -3.18
C ASP A 20 15.34 15.69 -4.17
N HIS A 21 16.23 15.12 -4.98
CA HIS A 21 16.94 15.85 -6.02
C HIS A 21 16.01 16.30 -7.16
N MET A 22 15.14 15.41 -7.65
CA MET A 22 14.19 15.71 -8.70
C MET A 22 13.07 16.65 -8.23
N LEU A 23 12.72 16.62 -6.94
CA LEU A 23 11.67 17.48 -6.40
C LEU A 23 12.01 18.96 -6.61
N VAL A 24 13.27 19.34 -6.41
CA VAL A 24 13.75 20.71 -6.66
C VAL A 24 13.53 21.12 -8.12
N VAL A 25 13.77 20.20 -9.07
CA VAL A 25 13.53 20.44 -10.50
C VAL A 25 12.04 20.63 -10.77
N HIS A 26 11.19 19.74 -10.24
CA HIS A 26 9.73 19.83 -10.40
C HIS A 26 9.18 21.16 -9.85
N GLN A 27 9.66 21.60 -8.68
CA GLN A 27 9.25 22.88 -8.10
C GLN A 27 9.69 24.08 -8.94
N ARG A 28 10.92 24.07 -9.49
CA ARG A 28 11.41 25.13 -10.38
C ARG A 28 10.58 25.28 -11.65
N VAL A 29 10.04 24.19 -12.19
CA VAL A 29 9.17 24.22 -13.36
C VAL A 29 7.68 24.43 -13.01
N GLY A 30 7.37 24.70 -11.74
CA GLY A 30 6.02 25.08 -11.29
C GLY A 30 5.09 23.91 -11.02
N HIS A 31 5.60 22.68 -10.88
CA HIS A 31 4.77 21.53 -10.50
C HIS A 31 4.50 21.55 -8.99
N PRO A 32 3.23 21.68 -8.54
CA PRO A 32 2.92 21.72 -7.12
C PRO A 32 3.00 20.34 -6.48
N ILE A 33 3.36 20.31 -5.19
CA ILE A 33 3.24 19.12 -4.36
C ILE A 33 1.76 18.90 -4.06
N MET A 34 1.24 17.73 -4.44
CA MET A 34 -0.12 17.30 -4.17
C MET A 34 -0.22 16.63 -2.79
N GLY A 35 0.77 15.82 -2.43
CA GLY A 35 0.77 15.10 -1.16
C GLY A 35 2.09 14.41 -0.85
N GLN A 36 2.08 13.55 0.17
CA GLN A 36 3.25 12.78 0.59
C GLN A 36 2.92 11.31 0.65
N MET A 37 3.81 10.48 0.13
CA MET A 37 3.79 9.07 0.41
C MET A 37 4.44 8.83 1.77
N VAL A 38 3.74 8.12 2.63
CA VAL A 38 4.19 7.76 3.99
C VAL A 38 4.32 6.25 4.08
N ARG A 39 5.25 5.79 4.92
CA ARG A 39 5.42 4.37 5.21
C ARG A 39 4.80 4.01 6.55
N TYR A 40 4.00 2.96 6.59
CA TYR A 40 3.49 2.35 7.82
C TYR A 40 4.12 0.97 7.99
N ALA A 41 4.53 0.63 9.22
CA ALA A 41 5.06 -0.71 9.48
C ALA A 41 4.64 -1.26 10.84
N LYS A 42 4.37 -2.57 10.88
CA LYS A 42 4.08 -3.34 12.09
C LYS A 42 5.20 -4.33 12.35
N VAL A 43 5.77 -4.28 13.55
CA VAL A 43 6.71 -5.31 14.02
C VAL A 43 5.88 -6.51 14.48
N ILE A 44 6.12 -7.65 13.84
CA ILE A 44 5.47 -8.93 14.16
C ILE A 44 6.28 -9.70 15.19
N ARG A 45 7.63 -9.60 15.12
CA ARG A 45 8.55 -10.28 16.04
C ARG A 45 9.68 -9.35 16.45
N LEU A 46 9.85 -9.17 17.77
CA LEU A 46 10.87 -8.32 18.35
C LEU A 46 12.26 -8.99 18.37
N ASN A 47 12.34 -10.31 18.52
CA ASN A 47 13.58 -11.00 18.89
C ASN A 47 14.77 -10.81 17.93
N LYS A 48 14.53 -10.65 16.62
CA LYS A 48 15.60 -10.40 15.63
C LYS A 48 15.99 -8.92 15.58
N LYS A 49 15.00 -8.02 15.51
CA LYS A 49 15.22 -6.57 15.47
C LYS A 49 15.81 -6.00 16.77
N MET A 50 15.47 -6.61 17.91
CA MET A 50 16.11 -6.27 19.17
C MET A 50 17.60 -6.58 19.16
N ARG A 51 18.08 -7.67 18.55
CA ARG A 51 19.53 -7.94 18.47
C ARG A 51 20.30 -6.89 17.67
N GLU A 52 19.67 -6.31 16.65
CA GLU A 52 20.23 -5.19 15.89
C GLU A 52 20.16 -3.86 16.66
N MET A 53 19.11 -3.65 17.46
CA MET A 53 18.91 -2.43 18.26
C MET A 53 19.62 -2.41 19.62
N LEU A 54 19.98 -3.58 20.17
CA LEU A 54 20.55 -3.74 21.53
C LEU A 54 22.02 -3.31 21.65
N ASN A 55 22.64 -2.78 20.59
CA ASN A 55 23.94 -2.09 20.70
C ASN A 55 23.85 -0.69 21.35
N HIS A 56 22.64 -0.18 21.63
CA HIS A 56 22.46 1.06 22.39
C HIS A 56 21.90 0.77 23.80
N LYS A 57 22.72 1.08 24.83
CA LYS A 57 22.44 0.90 26.28
C LYS A 57 21.07 1.42 26.75
N THR A 58 20.48 2.37 26.04
CA THR A 58 19.21 3.03 26.39
C THR A 58 17.96 2.19 26.18
N LEU A 59 18.03 1.07 25.45
CA LEU A 59 16.85 0.22 25.20
C LEU A 59 16.60 -0.86 26.27
N ALA A 60 17.60 -1.17 27.11
CA ALA A 60 17.46 -2.15 28.18
C ALA A 60 16.40 -1.73 29.22
N ASP A 61 16.28 -0.43 29.47
CA ASP A 61 15.33 0.14 30.44
C ASP A 61 13.89 0.19 29.91
N ILE A 62 13.70 0.18 28.59
CA ILE A 62 12.38 0.08 27.97
C ILE A 62 11.88 -1.37 28.00
N ILE A 63 12.79 -2.33 27.86
CA ILE A 63 12.48 -3.77 27.82
C ILE A 63 12.21 -4.33 29.22
N SER A 64 12.85 -3.80 30.27
CA SER A 64 12.64 -4.23 31.67
C SER A 64 11.28 -3.79 32.25
N GLY A 65 10.60 -2.81 31.63
CA GLY A 65 9.28 -2.32 32.05
C GLY A 65 8.08 -2.94 31.32
N ILE A 66 8.30 -3.67 30.22
CA ILE A 66 7.20 -4.28 29.46
C ILE A 66 7.02 -5.72 29.94
N GLY A 67 6.19 -5.86 30.98
CA GLY A 67 5.66 -7.15 31.38
C GLY A 67 5.06 -7.91 30.20
N ASN A 68 5.07 -9.24 30.34
CA ASN A 68 4.58 -10.26 29.43
C ASN A 68 3.10 -10.19 28.90
N PRO A 69 2.22 -9.19 29.15
CA PRO A 69 0.90 -9.15 28.51
C PRO A 69 0.77 -8.44 27.15
N LEU A 70 1.77 -7.68 26.64
CA LEU A 70 1.56 -6.78 25.49
C LEU A 70 1.42 -7.47 24.11
N PHE A 71 1.56 -8.79 24.04
CA PHE A 71 1.22 -9.60 22.86
C PHE A 71 -0.22 -10.14 22.87
N GLY A 72 -1.08 -9.65 23.78
CA GLY A 72 -2.51 -9.98 23.91
C GLY A 72 -3.44 -9.58 22.75
N LEU A 73 -2.91 -9.26 21.57
CA LEU A 73 -3.67 -9.15 20.31
C LEU A 73 -3.49 -10.42 19.49
N ILE A 74 -3.94 -11.53 20.08
CA ILE A 74 -4.20 -12.78 19.37
C ILE A 74 -5.66 -12.80 18.89
N GLY A 75 -6.55 -11.98 19.49
CA GLY A 75 -7.99 -12.02 19.24
C GLY A 75 -8.49 -11.25 18.01
N LYS A 76 -7.91 -10.09 17.65
CA LYS A 76 -8.45 -9.29 16.53
C LYS A 76 -8.25 -9.97 15.19
N GLU A 77 -7.07 -10.54 14.94
CA GLU A 77 -6.78 -11.20 13.66
C GLU A 77 -7.51 -12.53 13.50
N GLN A 78 -7.84 -13.20 14.60
CA GLN A 78 -8.55 -14.48 14.59
C GLN A 78 -10.06 -14.36 14.39
N TRP A 79 -10.66 -13.17 14.59
CA TRP A 79 -12.10 -12.94 14.40
C TRP A 79 -12.50 -12.96 12.90
N TYR A 80 -11.58 -12.65 12.00
CA TYR A 80 -11.89 -12.40 10.58
C TYR A 80 -11.91 -13.66 9.70
N ARG A 81 -12.79 -14.62 10.01
CA ARG A 81 -12.95 -15.88 9.23
C ARG A 81 -14.38 -16.29 8.90
N LYS A 82 -15.40 -15.47 9.17
CA LYS A 82 -16.79 -15.83 8.85
C LYS A 82 -17.22 -15.24 7.52
N GLY A 83 -17.64 -16.09 6.58
CA GLY A 83 -18.32 -15.69 5.35
C GLY A 83 -17.42 -15.32 4.17
N TYR A 84 -16.10 -15.51 4.29
CA TYR A 84 -15.15 -15.27 3.21
C TYR A 84 -14.22 -16.46 2.99
N ASP A 85 -13.96 -16.77 1.72
CA ASP A 85 -12.92 -17.69 1.29
C ASP A 85 -11.61 -16.92 1.10
N ILE A 86 -10.52 -17.45 1.62
CA ILE A 86 -9.19 -16.85 1.56
C ILE A 86 -8.27 -17.75 0.76
N ASP A 87 -7.60 -17.19 -0.26
CA ASP A 87 -6.61 -17.89 -1.06
C ASP A 87 -5.30 -17.11 -1.17
N PHE A 88 -4.19 -17.82 -1.29
CA PHE A 88 -2.85 -17.26 -1.50
C PHE A 88 -2.23 -17.89 -2.73
N GLY A 89 -1.96 -17.08 -3.75
CA GLY A 89 -1.28 -17.52 -4.96
C GLY A 89 0.02 -16.76 -5.18
N ILE A 90 1.05 -17.46 -5.66
CA ILE A 90 2.33 -16.84 -5.99
C ILE A 90 2.39 -16.64 -7.50
N ASN A 91 2.70 -15.41 -7.94
CA ASN A 91 2.75 -15.03 -9.36
C ASN A 91 1.54 -15.56 -10.15
N ILE A 92 0.34 -15.31 -9.63
CA ILE A 92 -0.89 -15.75 -10.29
C ILE A 92 -1.09 -14.98 -11.60
N GLU A 93 -1.83 -15.59 -12.51
CA GLU A 93 -2.47 -14.86 -13.58
C GLU A 93 -3.71 -14.15 -13.04
N TYR A 94 -3.77 -12.83 -13.24
CA TYR A 94 -4.95 -12.03 -12.92
C TYR A 94 -5.98 -12.21 -14.03
N THR A 95 -7.23 -12.52 -13.65
CA THR A 95 -8.32 -12.83 -14.59
C THR A 95 -9.47 -11.83 -14.50
N LYS A 96 -10.55 -12.04 -15.26
CA LYS A 96 -11.71 -11.13 -15.35
C LYS A 96 -12.38 -10.80 -14.02
N GLU A 97 -12.20 -11.60 -12.97
CA GLU A 97 -12.70 -11.26 -11.63
C GLU A 97 -12.03 -9.99 -11.05
N PHE A 98 -10.78 -9.69 -11.45
CA PHE A 98 -10.09 -8.45 -11.06
C PHE A 98 -10.61 -7.24 -11.84
N ASP A 99 -11.04 -7.44 -13.10
CA ASP A 99 -11.70 -6.39 -13.88
C ASP A 99 -13.02 -5.99 -13.19
N ALA A 100 -13.85 -6.98 -12.84
CA ALA A 100 -15.11 -6.76 -12.16
C ALA A 100 -14.93 -6.04 -10.81
N LEU A 101 -13.93 -6.47 -10.02
CA LEU A 101 -13.58 -5.77 -8.77
C LEU A 101 -13.13 -4.33 -9.04
N PHE A 102 -12.32 -4.11 -10.07
CA PHE A 102 -11.86 -2.78 -10.45
C PHE A 102 -13.03 -1.86 -10.82
N ASP A 103 -13.91 -2.29 -11.70
CA ASP A 103 -15.06 -1.51 -12.17
C ASP A 103 -16.00 -1.14 -11.02
N GLN A 104 -16.19 -2.05 -10.06
CA GLN A 104 -17.04 -1.81 -8.89
C GLN A 104 -16.38 -0.85 -7.89
N VAL A 105 -15.11 -1.06 -7.56
CA VAL A 105 -14.46 -0.35 -6.43
C VAL A 105 -13.87 0.98 -6.86
N SER A 106 -13.42 1.13 -8.10
CA SER A 106 -12.84 2.37 -8.62
C SER A 106 -13.79 3.57 -8.51
N GLN A 107 -15.10 3.34 -8.63
CA GLN A 107 -16.15 4.36 -8.50
C GLN A 107 -16.19 5.05 -7.13
N ARG A 108 -15.57 4.45 -6.10
CA ARG A 108 -15.47 5.03 -4.75
C ARG A 108 -14.42 6.12 -4.65
N TYR A 109 -13.54 6.23 -5.63
CA TYR A 109 -12.41 7.15 -5.62
C TYR A 109 -12.51 8.11 -6.80
N ALA A 110 -12.27 9.39 -6.52
CA ALA A 110 -12.28 10.40 -7.57
C ALA A 110 -11.07 10.27 -8.52
N ALA A 111 -9.95 9.73 -8.02
CA ALA A 111 -8.79 9.35 -8.81
C ALA A 111 -8.15 8.06 -8.26
N CYS A 112 -7.89 7.08 -9.14
CA CYS A 112 -7.08 5.91 -8.82
C CYS A 112 -6.40 5.39 -10.10
N VAL A 113 -5.28 4.69 -9.93
CA VAL A 113 -4.62 3.98 -11.05
C VAL A 113 -5.41 2.73 -11.41
N VAL A 114 -5.44 2.41 -12.71
CA VAL A 114 -6.07 1.20 -13.23
C VAL A 114 -5.53 -0.04 -12.50
N ARG A 115 -6.43 -0.92 -12.08
CA ARG A 115 -6.12 -2.17 -11.35
C ARG A 115 -6.86 -3.38 -11.92
N ASN A 116 -7.08 -3.36 -13.23
CA ASN A 116 -7.68 -4.46 -13.97
C ASN A 116 -6.64 -5.57 -14.24
N ALA A 117 -7.09 -6.72 -14.74
CA ALA A 117 -6.25 -7.88 -15.02
C ALA A 117 -5.08 -7.57 -15.97
N PRO A 118 -5.25 -6.90 -17.12
CA PRO A 118 -4.12 -6.52 -17.98
C PRO A 118 -3.05 -5.73 -17.24
N TYR A 119 -3.45 -4.71 -16.46
CA TYR A 119 -2.52 -3.90 -15.69
C TYR A 119 -1.80 -4.73 -14.62
N LEU A 120 -2.52 -5.52 -13.83
CA LEU A 120 -1.94 -6.31 -12.74
C LEU A 120 -1.01 -7.42 -13.27
N ASN A 121 -1.36 -8.03 -14.41
CA ASN A 121 -0.49 -9.01 -15.07
C ASN A 121 0.81 -8.36 -15.54
N TRP A 122 0.75 -7.23 -16.26
CA TRP A 122 1.94 -6.49 -16.67
C TRP A 122 2.78 -6.05 -15.47
N ARG A 123 2.12 -5.49 -14.44
CA ARG A 123 2.80 -4.87 -13.31
C ARG A 123 3.43 -5.88 -12.35
N TYR A 124 2.78 -7.01 -12.13
CA TYR A 124 3.13 -7.93 -11.04
C TYR A 124 3.41 -9.37 -11.50
N SER A 125 2.61 -9.93 -12.42
CA SER A 125 2.81 -11.31 -12.88
C SER A 125 4.02 -11.44 -13.83
N ALA A 126 4.12 -10.51 -14.78
CA ALA A 126 5.19 -10.46 -15.77
C ALA A 126 6.45 -9.72 -15.27
N SER A 127 6.45 -9.21 -14.03
CA SER A 127 7.60 -8.47 -13.49
C SER A 127 8.74 -9.44 -13.16
N PRO A 128 9.95 -9.26 -13.75
CA PRO A 128 11.09 -10.11 -13.43
C PRO A 128 11.73 -9.75 -12.07
N LEU A 129 11.38 -8.60 -11.49
CA LEU A 129 12.08 -8.03 -10.34
C LEU A 129 11.69 -8.70 -9.02
N TYR A 130 10.44 -9.15 -8.88
CA TYR A 130 9.92 -9.63 -7.61
C TYR A 130 9.01 -10.84 -7.81
N LYS A 131 9.16 -11.84 -6.94
CA LYS A 131 8.17 -12.92 -6.79
C LYS A 131 7.08 -12.46 -5.83
N VAL A 132 5.94 -12.06 -6.36
CA VAL A 132 4.82 -11.54 -5.57
C VAL A 132 3.90 -12.66 -5.12
N THR A 133 3.31 -12.50 -3.94
CA THR A 133 2.20 -13.31 -3.46
C THR A 133 0.95 -12.43 -3.40
N THR A 134 -0.14 -12.95 -3.95
CA THR A 134 -1.45 -12.31 -3.93
C THR A 134 -2.34 -13.07 -2.96
N LEU A 135 -2.81 -12.36 -1.95
CA LEU A 135 -3.87 -12.78 -1.05
C LEU A 135 -5.19 -12.33 -1.66
N MET A 136 -6.10 -13.26 -1.92
CA MET A 136 -7.42 -13.01 -2.49
C MET A 136 -8.49 -13.34 -1.46
N LEU A 137 -9.50 -12.47 -1.35
CA LEU A 137 -10.67 -12.67 -0.52
C LEU A 137 -11.92 -12.77 -1.40
N ARG A 138 -12.65 -13.87 -1.27
CA ARG A 138 -13.88 -14.11 -2.03
C ARG A 138 -15.10 -14.27 -1.11
N ARG A 139 -16.26 -13.79 -1.55
CA ARG A 139 -17.56 -14.03 -0.92
C ARG A 139 -18.49 -14.62 -1.96
N ASN A 140 -19.07 -15.79 -1.67
CA ASN A 140 -19.90 -16.51 -2.63
C ASN A 140 -19.20 -16.68 -4.00
N LYS A 141 -17.91 -17.03 -3.98
CA LYS A 141 -17.02 -17.17 -5.15
C LYS A 141 -16.68 -15.89 -5.93
N ASN A 142 -17.22 -14.73 -5.56
CA ASN A 142 -16.86 -13.46 -6.18
C ASN A 142 -15.67 -12.82 -5.45
N LEU A 143 -14.68 -12.32 -6.19
CA LEU A 143 -13.55 -11.58 -5.64
C LEU A 143 -14.03 -10.24 -5.06
N CYS A 144 -13.88 -10.07 -3.75
CA CYS A 144 -14.27 -8.84 -3.04
C CYS A 144 -13.07 -7.97 -2.67
N GLY A 145 -11.86 -8.52 -2.73
CA GLY A 145 -10.64 -7.75 -2.52
C GLY A 145 -9.39 -8.60 -2.64
N TYR A 146 -8.26 -7.94 -2.81
CA TYR A 146 -6.95 -8.55 -2.83
C TYR A 146 -5.90 -7.70 -2.12
N LEU A 147 -4.78 -8.33 -1.78
CA LEU A 147 -3.58 -7.72 -1.27
C LEU A 147 -2.36 -8.37 -1.92
N ILE A 148 -1.48 -7.56 -2.52
CA ILE A 148 -0.25 -8.01 -3.18
C ILE A 148 0.94 -7.65 -2.30
N TYR A 149 1.80 -8.63 -2.03
CA TYR A 149 3.01 -8.42 -1.24
C TYR A 149 4.18 -9.25 -1.77
N TYR A 150 5.40 -8.90 -1.38
CA TYR A 150 6.59 -9.73 -1.61
C TYR A 150 7.48 -9.73 -0.36
N TYR A 151 8.41 -10.67 -0.35
CA TYR A 151 9.46 -10.74 0.66
C TYR A 151 10.65 -9.91 0.21
N GLU A 152 11.08 -8.97 1.04
CA GLU A 152 12.40 -8.38 0.93
C GLU A 152 13.45 -9.28 1.58
N GLU A 153 14.71 -9.03 1.25
CA GLU A 153 15.83 -9.57 2.01
C GLU A 153 15.69 -9.12 3.48
N SER A 154 15.89 -10.03 4.44
CA SER A 154 15.83 -9.77 5.91
C SER A 154 14.48 -9.96 6.64
N ASP A 155 13.63 -10.92 6.25
CA ASP A 155 12.36 -11.24 6.94
C ASP A 155 11.37 -10.07 7.02
N VAL A 156 11.39 -9.20 6.01
CA VAL A 156 10.46 -8.09 5.86
C VAL A 156 9.50 -8.41 4.73
N VAL A 157 8.21 -8.16 4.97
CA VAL A 157 7.18 -8.23 3.93
C VAL A 157 6.71 -6.83 3.59
N GLN A 158 6.73 -6.51 2.30
CA GLN A 158 6.25 -5.25 1.76
C GLN A 158 4.94 -5.49 1.02
N ILE A 159 3.89 -4.80 1.44
CA ILE A 159 2.63 -4.70 0.71
C ILE A 159 2.83 -3.70 -0.42
N LYS A 160 2.68 -4.15 -1.66
CA LYS A 160 2.80 -3.29 -2.86
C LYS A 160 1.47 -2.67 -3.23
N ASP A 161 0.38 -3.41 -3.08
CA ASP A 161 -0.96 -2.94 -3.43
C ASP A 161 -2.03 -3.63 -2.59
N VAL A 162 -3.16 -2.96 -2.46
CA VAL A 162 -4.36 -3.48 -1.80
C VAL A 162 -5.57 -2.84 -2.44
N PHE A 163 -6.60 -3.64 -2.73
CA PHE A 163 -7.83 -3.13 -3.34
C PHE A 163 -9.02 -3.95 -2.85
N TYR A 164 -10.09 -3.28 -2.42
CA TYR A 164 -11.14 -3.91 -1.62
C TYR A 164 -12.47 -3.18 -1.70
N GLU A 165 -13.57 -3.94 -1.60
CA GLU A 165 -14.95 -3.41 -1.64
C GLU A 165 -15.30 -2.48 -0.48
N ASN A 166 -14.84 -2.77 0.73
CA ASN A 166 -15.18 -2.04 1.95
C ASN A 166 -14.20 -2.35 3.09
N ASP A 167 -14.30 -1.60 4.19
CA ASP A 167 -13.40 -1.74 5.34
C ASP A 167 -13.43 -3.13 5.99
N ASP A 168 -14.55 -3.86 5.93
CA ASP A 168 -14.63 -5.22 6.45
C ASP A 168 -13.74 -6.18 5.64
N VAL A 169 -13.80 -6.10 4.31
CA VAL A 169 -12.89 -6.83 3.41
C VAL A 169 -11.43 -6.46 3.68
N ALA A 170 -11.13 -5.16 3.83
CA ALA A 170 -9.77 -4.70 4.15
C ALA A 170 -9.26 -5.29 5.46
N ARG A 171 -10.11 -5.37 6.48
CA ARG A 171 -9.76 -5.98 7.78
C ARG A 171 -9.52 -7.48 7.65
N HIS A 172 -10.32 -8.19 6.86
CA HIS A 172 -10.10 -9.62 6.58
C HIS A 172 -8.77 -9.87 5.86
N LEU A 173 -8.46 -9.08 4.82
CA LEU A 173 -7.17 -9.16 4.11
C LEU A 173 -5.99 -8.95 5.07
N MET A 174 -6.04 -7.90 5.90
CA MET A 174 -4.96 -7.59 6.84
C MET A 174 -4.85 -8.63 7.95
N GLY A 175 -5.96 -9.09 8.53
CA GLY A 175 -5.97 -10.14 9.55
C GLY A 175 -5.38 -11.44 9.03
N ALA A 176 -5.74 -11.84 7.81
CA ALA A 176 -5.19 -13.03 7.15
C ALA A 176 -3.69 -12.89 6.86
N LEU A 177 -3.25 -11.75 6.34
CA LEU A 177 -1.83 -11.47 6.12
C LEU A 177 -1.04 -11.55 7.43
N ILE A 178 -1.46 -10.82 8.46
CA ILE A 178 -0.75 -10.79 9.76
C ILE A 178 -0.66 -12.19 10.37
N THR A 179 -1.75 -12.97 10.29
CA THR A 179 -1.78 -14.35 10.78
C THR A 179 -0.78 -15.22 10.03
N LYS A 180 -0.74 -15.14 8.69
CA LYS A 180 0.22 -15.86 7.86
C LYS A 180 1.66 -15.44 8.16
N MET A 181 1.92 -14.14 8.30
CA MET A 181 3.27 -13.62 8.58
C MET A 181 3.77 -14.04 9.96
N ARG A 182 2.88 -14.14 10.96
CA ARG A 182 3.20 -14.69 12.28
C ARG A 182 3.65 -16.15 12.18
N THR A 183 2.99 -16.99 11.38
CA THR A 183 3.39 -18.40 11.22
C THR A 183 4.68 -18.55 10.43
N GLN A 184 4.89 -17.70 9.42
CA GLN A 184 6.10 -17.68 8.57
C GLN A 184 7.30 -16.98 9.19
N ARG A 185 7.20 -16.58 10.46
CA ARG A 185 8.30 -15.97 11.24
C ARG A 185 8.82 -14.63 10.70
N VAL A 186 8.03 -13.92 9.92
CA VAL A 186 8.33 -12.56 9.44
C VAL A 186 8.53 -11.60 10.62
N CYS A 187 9.49 -10.70 10.48
CA CYS A 187 9.84 -9.73 11.52
C CYS A 187 8.99 -8.46 11.40
N THR A 188 8.82 -7.94 10.18
CA THR A 188 8.10 -6.69 9.93
C THR A 188 7.21 -6.81 8.70
N ILE A 189 6.01 -6.22 8.77
CA ILE A 189 5.16 -5.94 7.60
C ILE A 189 5.19 -4.44 7.38
N SER A 190 5.41 -4.01 6.15
CA SER A 190 5.53 -2.60 5.76
C SER A 190 4.68 -2.30 4.52
N VAL A 191 4.21 -1.06 4.41
CA VAL A 191 3.41 -0.57 3.29
C VAL A 191 3.68 0.91 3.08
N GLY A 192 3.81 1.33 1.81
CA GLY A 192 3.90 2.72 1.41
C GLY A 192 2.62 3.16 0.71
N LEU A 193 2.04 4.28 1.11
CA LEU A 193 0.78 4.80 0.58
C LEU A 193 0.71 6.32 0.74
N LEU A 194 -0.16 6.97 -0.02
CA LEU A 194 -0.41 8.41 0.11
C LEU A 194 -0.93 8.71 1.52
N ASN A 195 -0.52 9.83 2.12
CA ASN A 195 -0.87 10.22 3.48
C ASN A 195 -2.37 10.45 3.73
N SER A 196 -3.16 10.61 2.67
CA SER A 196 -4.62 10.70 2.68
C SER A 196 -5.33 9.37 2.42
N ASN A 197 -4.61 8.28 2.14
CA ASN A 197 -5.21 7.02 1.71
C ASN A 197 -6.07 6.41 2.84
N PRO A 198 -7.34 6.02 2.55
CA PRO A 198 -8.27 5.51 3.57
C PRO A 198 -7.80 4.22 4.24
N PHE A 199 -6.91 3.46 3.60
CA PHE A 199 -6.34 2.24 4.18
C PHE A 199 -5.51 2.49 5.45
N ILE A 200 -5.08 3.74 5.69
CA ILE A 200 -4.35 4.13 6.92
C ILE A 200 -5.14 3.78 8.19
N GLU A 201 -6.47 3.94 8.19
CA GLU A 201 -7.28 3.62 9.37
C GLU A 201 -7.33 2.11 9.63
N ILE A 202 -7.31 1.29 8.58
CA ILE A 202 -7.19 -0.16 8.69
C ILE A 202 -5.81 -0.53 9.26
N LEU A 203 -4.75 0.11 8.78
CA LEU A 203 -3.38 -0.11 9.28
C LEU A 203 -3.27 0.25 10.77
N ARG A 204 -3.81 1.40 11.18
CA ARG A 204 -3.84 1.84 12.59
C ARG A 204 -4.65 0.88 13.45
N PHE A 205 -5.78 0.37 12.96
CA PHE A 205 -6.59 -0.63 13.66
C PHE A 205 -5.78 -1.90 14.02
N PHE A 206 -4.89 -2.34 13.13
CA PHE A 206 -3.98 -3.46 13.36
C PHE A 206 -2.67 -3.08 14.06
N GLY A 207 -2.50 -1.83 14.52
CA GLY A 207 -1.33 -1.37 15.25
C GLY A 207 -0.08 -1.21 14.38
N PHE A 208 -0.26 -0.82 13.12
CA PHE A 208 0.84 -0.28 12.31
C PHE A 208 1.14 1.15 12.75
N SER A 209 2.42 1.52 12.73
CA SER A 209 2.87 2.87 13.04
C SER A 209 3.52 3.50 11.83
N GLN A 210 3.28 4.80 11.62
CA GLN A 210 3.95 5.58 10.61
C GLN A 210 5.45 5.65 10.89
N ARG A 211 6.26 5.64 9.84
CA ARG A 211 7.71 5.82 9.87
C ARG A 211 8.06 7.23 9.38
N ALA A 212 9.24 7.70 9.78
CA ALA A 212 9.66 9.08 9.51
C ALA A 212 9.93 9.33 8.02
N GLU A 213 10.23 8.28 7.24
CA GLU A 213 10.53 8.44 5.83
C GLU A 213 9.26 8.79 5.03
N THR A 214 9.38 9.85 4.24
CA THR A 214 8.32 10.32 3.33
C THR A 214 8.91 10.67 1.98
N SER A 215 8.10 10.65 0.93
CA SER A 215 8.50 11.20 -0.37
C SER A 215 7.33 11.95 -1.00
N SER A 216 7.62 13.07 -1.66
CA SER A 216 6.60 13.92 -2.27
C SER A 216 5.91 13.26 -3.44
N VAL A 217 4.64 13.61 -3.64
CA VAL A 217 3.86 13.35 -4.85
C VAL A 217 3.50 14.70 -5.46
N ILE A 218 3.73 14.84 -6.75
CA ILE A 218 3.38 16.04 -7.50
C ILE A 218 2.30 15.73 -8.52
N VAL A 219 1.42 16.70 -8.79
CA VAL A 219 0.41 16.62 -9.85
C VAL A 219 0.39 17.96 -10.58
N TYR A 220 0.45 17.91 -11.92
CA TYR A 220 0.36 19.08 -12.77
C TYR A 220 -0.73 18.87 -13.83
N PRO A 221 -1.94 19.41 -13.60
CA PRO A 221 -3.01 19.40 -14.59
C PRO A 221 -2.89 20.54 -15.59
N ASN A 222 -3.44 20.31 -16.78
CA ASN A 222 -3.85 21.38 -17.65
C ASN A 222 -4.94 22.21 -16.92
N PRO A 223 -4.81 23.55 -16.83
CA PRO A 223 -5.83 24.40 -16.21
C PRO A 223 -7.25 24.25 -16.79
N SER A 224 -7.36 23.90 -18.08
CA SER A 224 -8.63 23.67 -18.79
C SER A 224 -9.24 22.29 -18.51
N PHE A 225 -8.50 21.38 -17.89
CA PHE A 225 -9.00 20.04 -17.58
C PHE A 225 -10.12 20.12 -16.54
N GLU A 226 -11.29 19.55 -16.86
CA GLU A 226 -12.49 19.66 -16.02
C GLU A 226 -12.27 19.16 -14.58
N TYR A 227 -11.38 18.17 -14.39
CA TYR A 227 -11.05 17.60 -13.08
C TYR A 227 -9.77 18.17 -12.46
N ALA A 228 -9.22 19.27 -12.98
CA ALA A 228 -7.95 19.86 -12.51
C ALA A 228 -7.95 20.17 -11.01
N LYS A 229 -9.09 20.61 -10.45
CA LYS A 229 -9.24 20.85 -9.00
C LYS A 229 -9.27 19.55 -8.20
N ILE A 230 -9.96 18.53 -8.73
CA ILE A 230 -10.11 17.22 -8.08
C ILE A 230 -8.75 16.55 -7.95
N ILE A 231 -7.97 16.48 -9.02
CA ILE A 231 -6.70 15.75 -9.02
C ILE A 231 -5.58 16.47 -8.23
N LYS A 232 -5.76 17.75 -7.90
CA LYS A 232 -4.80 18.49 -7.04
C LYS A 232 -4.98 18.16 -5.54
N ASP A 233 -6.13 17.64 -5.14
CA ASP A 233 -6.40 17.30 -3.74
C ASP A 233 -6.02 15.84 -3.48
N ALA A 234 -5.02 15.61 -2.63
CA ALA A 234 -4.59 14.28 -2.22
C ALA A 234 -5.71 13.39 -1.69
N LYS A 235 -6.76 13.93 -1.08
CA LYS A 235 -7.89 13.15 -0.54
C LYS A 235 -8.70 12.44 -1.62
N ASN A 236 -8.62 12.92 -2.85
CA ASN A 236 -9.32 12.33 -3.99
C ASN A 236 -8.59 11.11 -4.57
N TRP A 237 -7.35 10.86 -4.14
CA TRP A 237 -6.50 9.81 -4.67
C TRP A 237 -6.48 8.56 -3.80
N PHE A 238 -6.79 7.41 -4.42
CA PHE A 238 -6.36 6.12 -3.90
C PHE A 238 -5.02 5.75 -4.54
N MET A 239 -3.94 5.94 -3.78
CA MET A 239 -2.57 5.76 -4.27
C MET A 239 -1.72 4.98 -3.28
N MET A 240 -1.00 3.99 -3.80
CA MET A 240 -0.10 3.06 -3.13
C MET A 240 1.31 3.19 -3.72
N VAL A 241 2.33 2.70 -3.03
CA VAL A 241 3.71 2.71 -3.57
C VAL A 241 3.86 1.84 -4.83
N GLY A 242 2.97 0.85 -5.03
CA GLY A 242 2.91 0.06 -6.25
C GLY A 242 2.62 0.89 -7.51
N ASP A 243 1.97 2.04 -7.36
CA ASP A 243 1.61 2.97 -8.43
C ASP A 243 2.80 3.82 -8.93
N ARG A 244 3.95 3.74 -8.26
CA ARG A 244 5.16 4.44 -8.72
C ARG A 244 5.81 3.71 -9.88
N ASP A 245 6.28 4.48 -10.85
CA ASP A 245 7.26 3.99 -11.82
C ASP A 245 8.55 3.59 -11.08
N VAL A 246 9.07 2.40 -11.39
CA VAL A 246 10.35 1.85 -10.90
C VAL A 246 11.30 1.65 -12.04
#